data_AF-A0A0N1LV40-F1
#
_entry.id   AF-A0A0N1LV40-F1
#
_cell.length_a   1.000
_cell.length_b   1.000
_cell.length_c   1.000
_cell.angle_alpha   90.00
_cell.angle_beta   90.00
_cell.angle_gamma   90.00
#
_symmetry.space_group_name_H-M   'P 1'
#
loop_
_entity.id
_entity.type
_entity.pdbx_description
1 polymer ?
#
loop_
_entity_poly.entity_id
_entity_poly.type
_entity_poly.pdbx_seq_one_letter_code
_entity_poly.pdbx_strand_id
1 'polypeptide(L)' 'GQIRLSLWQAMAEPVAPGDGFVITAGCDKRFATCRDRFGNAGNFRGFPQIPGNDFVVSYPVPGTPGNGGGSLTGPLKA' A
#
# COMPACT_ATOMS: atom_id res chain seq x y z
N GLY A 1 26.26 -2.51 -17.48
CA GLY A 1 24.87 -2.05 -17.58
C GLY A 1 24.78 -0.64 -17.03
N GLN A 2 23.99 0.25 -17.64
CA GLN A 2 23.69 1.57 -17.09
C GLN A 2 22.40 1.51 -16.25
N ILE A 3 22.39 2.22 -15.13
CA ILE A 3 21.16 2.50 -14.36
C ILE A 3 20.71 3.91 -14.74
N ARG A 4 19.50 4.06 -15.27
CA ARG A 4 18.90 5.36 -15.60
C ARG A 4 17.81 5.68 -14.61
N LEU A 5 17.85 6.89 -14.06
CA LEU A 5 16.84 7.42 -13.15
C LEU A 5 16.08 8.55 -13.86
N SER A 6 14.78 8.61 -13.62
CA SER A 6 13.93 9.71 -14.07
C SER A 6 13.34 10.40 -12.86
N LEU A 7 13.35 11.73 -12.89
CA LEU A 7 12.70 12.55 -11.88
C LEU A 7 11.33 13.01 -12.40
N TRP A 8 10.37 13.16 -11.50
CA TRP A 8 9.04 13.66 -11.84
C TRP A 8 9.06 15.13 -12.28
N GLN A 9 9.94 15.91 -11.65
CA GLN A 9 10.19 17.31 -11.99
C GLN A 9 11.68 17.50 -12.27
N ALA A 10 12.00 18.52 -13.07
CA ALA A 10 13.37 18.94 -13.27
C ALA A 10 13.98 19.44 -11.95
N MET A 11 15.30 19.26 -11.82
CA MET A 11 16.06 19.87 -10.73
C MET A 11 16.06 21.39 -10.91
N ALA A 12 16.11 22.13 -9.80
CA ALA A 12 16.18 23.59 -9.83
C ALA A 12 17.42 24.09 -10.59
N GLU A 13 18.53 23.35 -10.47
CA GLU A 13 19.77 23.59 -11.21
C GLU A 13 20.21 22.34 -11.99
N PRO A 14 21.00 22.49 -13.08
CA PRO A 14 21.52 21.36 -13.83
C PRO A 14 22.40 20.44 -12.98
N VAL A 15 22.20 19.13 -13.09
CA VAL A 15 23.07 18.12 -12.46
C VAL A 15 24.28 17.89 -13.33
N ALA A 16 25.48 18.03 -12.78
CA ALA A 16 26.75 17.89 -13.46
C ALA A 16 27.54 16.64 -12.99
N PRO A 17 28.49 16.15 -13.80
CA PRO A 17 29.41 15.10 -13.37
C PRO A 17 30.20 15.54 -12.12
N GLY A 18 30.20 14.70 -11.08
CA GLY A 18 30.85 14.98 -9.80
C GLY A 18 29.88 15.37 -8.68
N ASP A 19 28.63 15.72 -9.02
CA ASP A 19 27.60 16.00 -8.02
C ASP A 19 27.23 14.74 -7.23
N GLY A 20 27.18 14.87 -5.91
CA GLY A 20 26.74 13.81 -5.01
C GLY A 20 25.23 13.85 -4.77
N PHE A 21 24.62 12.68 -4.62
CA PHE A 21 23.24 12.55 -4.18
C PHE A 21 23.03 11.26 -3.38
N VAL A 22 21.94 11.22 -2.60
CA VAL A 22 21.50 10.02 -1.88
C VAL A 22 20.15 9.60 -2.43
N ILE A 23 19.97 8.30 -2.67
CA ILE A 23 18.68 7.72 -3.05
C ILE A 23 18.20 6.84 -1.92
N THR A 24 16.97 7.09 -1.49
CA THR A 24 16.25 6.22 -0.56
C THR A 24 15.23 5.40 -1.34
N ALA A 25 15.07 4.12 -1.00
CA ALA A 25 14.04 3.29 -1.60
C ALA A 25 12.64 3.89 -1.34
N GLY A 26 11.90 4.18 -2.41
CA GLY A 26 10.51 4.65 -2.30
C GLY A 26 9.57 3.55 -1.78
N CYS A 27 8.49 3.97 -1.13
CA CYS A 27 7.36 3.12 -0.77
C CYS A 27 6.17 3.47 -1.67
N ASP A 28 5.51 2.45 -2.23
CA ASP A 28 4.29 2.60 -3.04
C ASP A 28 3.03 2.90 -2.20
N LYS A 29 3.22 3.07 -0.88
CA LYS A 29 2.19 3.35 0.13
C LYS A 29 1.17 2.22 0.32
N ARG A 30 1.47 1.01 -0.16
CA ARG A 30 0.63 -0.18 0.07
C ARG A 30 1.04 -0.88 1.36
N PHE A 31 0.07 -1.42 2.09
CA PHE A 31 0.31 -2.15 3.33
C PHE A 31 1.24 -3.37 3.13
N ALA A 32 1.04 -4.11 2.04
CA ALA A 32 1.89 -5.26 1.69
C ALA A 32 3.36 -4.86 1.56
N THR A 33 3.67 -3.80 0.82
CA THR A 33 5.04 -3.29 0.68
C THR A 33 5.60 -2.81 2.02
N CYS A 34 4.81 -2.11 2.84
CA CYS A 34 5.22 -1.68 4.18
C CYS A 34 5.59 -2.85 5.10
N ARG A 35 4.80 -3.93 5.05
CA ARG A 35 5.02 -5.17 5.81
C ARG A 35 6.20 -5.96 5.28
N ASP A 36 6.21 -6.27 3.98
CA ASP A 36 7.10 -7.29 3.40
C ASP A 36 8.47 -6.73 3.04
N ARG A 37 8.54 -5.49 2.52
CA ARG A 37 9.81 -4.87 2.12
C ARG A 37 10.49 -4.14 3.27
N PHE A 38 9.71 -3.51 4.14
CA PHE A 38 10.23 -2.60 5.18
C PHE A 38 10.04 -3.10 6.61
N GLY A 39 9.29 -4.19 6.84
CA GLY A 39 9.05 -4.73 8.18
C GLY A 39 8.31 -3.78 9.13
N ASN A 40 7.60 -2.77 8.61
CA ASN A 40 7.08 -1.65 9.40
C ASN A 40 5.55 -1.58 9.46
N ALA A 41 4.89 -2.75 9.46
CA ALA A 41 3.44 -2.83 9.51
C ALA A 41 2.82 -2.11 10.72
N GLY A 42 3.50 -2.13 11.88
CA GLY A 42 3.01 -1.51 13.12
C GLY A 42 2.89 0.02 13.06
N ASN A 43 3.65 0.68 12.17
CA ASN A 43 3.56 2.13 11.95
C ASN A 43 2.86 2.48 10.63
N PHE A 44 2.11 1.56 10.04
CA PHE A 44 1.33 1.85 8.83
C PHE A 44 0.15 2.77 9.17
N ARG A 45 0.20 4.01 8.69
CA ARG A 45 -0.80 5.07 8.96
C ARG A 45 -1.94 5.12 7.96
N GLY A 46 -2.22 4.00 7.30
CA GLY A 46 -3.33 3.85 6.36
C GLY A 46 -4.43 2.97 6.95
N PHE A 47 -5.41 2.64 6.11
CA PHE A 47 -6.58 1.88 6.52
C PHE A 47 -6.70 0.58 5.71
N PRO A 48 -5.89 -0.45 6.00
CA PRO A 48 -5.82 -1.64 5.16
C PRO A 48 -7.09 -2.51 5.22
N GLN A 49 -7.99 -2.25 6.17
CA GLN A 49 -9.14 -3.12 6.46
C GLN A 49 -10.48 -2.38 6.42
N ILE A 50 -10.51 -1.11 5.97
CA ILE A 50 -11.79 -0.40 5.82
C ILE A 50 -12.68 -1.18 4.86
N PRO A 51 -13.84 -1.66 5.31
CA PRO A 51 -14.82 -2.27 4.42
C PRO A 51 -15.36 -1.23 3.43
N GLY A 52 -15.69 -1.67 2.22
CA GLY A 52 -16.33 -0.80 1.22
C GLY A 52 -17.76 -0.41 1.59
N ASN A 53 -18.31 0.57 0.88
CA ASN A 53 -19.66 1.10 1.14
C ASN A 53 -20.77 0.04 1.11
N ASP A 54 -20.61 -1.02 0.32
CA ASP A 54 -21.58 -2.13 0.25
C ASP A 54 -21.79 -2.79 1.61
N PHE A 55 -20.74 -2.86 2.44
CA PHE A 55 -20.85 -3.38 3.79
C PHE A 55 -21.71 -2.49 4.68
N VAL A 56 -21.64 -1.16 4.49
CA VAL A 56 -22.33 -0.17 5.32
C VAL A 56 -23.86 -0.26 5.17
N VAL A 57 -24.33 -0.56 3.97
CA VAL A 57 -25.77 -0.68 3.67
C VAL A 57 -26.30 -2.11 3.77
N SER A 58 -25.43 -3.07 4.08
CA SER A 58 -25.82 -4.48 4.20
C SER A 58 -26.56 -4.77 5.52
N TYR A 59 -27.32 -5.86 5.53
CA TYR A 59 -27.96 -6.40 6.73
C TYR A 59 -27.72 -7.91 6.79
N PRO A 60 -27.67 -8.52 7.98
CA PRO A 60 -27.44 -9.96 8.11
C PRO A 60 -28.66 -10.76 7.64
N VAL A 61 -28.43 -11.76 6.79
CA VAL A 61 -29.44 -12.69 6.29
C VAL A 61 -29.14 -14.11 6.82
N PRO A 62 -30.11 -14.79 7.47
CA PRO A 62 -29.93 -16.16 7.94
C PRO A 62 -29.51 -17.11 6.81
N GLY A 63 -28.51 -17.95 7.07
CA GLY A 63 -27.99 -18.91 6.09
C GLY A 63 -27.01 -18.32 5.07
N THR A 64 -26.81 -17.00 5.02
CA THR A 64 -25.76 -16.40 4.19
C THR A 64 -24.38 -16.70 4.78
N PRO A 65 -23.41 -17.13 3.95
CA PRO A 65 -22.02 -17.31 4.37
C PRO A 65 -21.37 -16.02 4.91
N GLY A 66 -20.25 -16.15 5.62
CA GLY A 66 -19.49 -15.00 6.13
C GLY A 66 -19.98 -14.42 7.47
N ASN A 67 -21.12 -14.90 8.01
CA ASN A 67 -21.65 -14.50 9.32
C ASN A 67 -21.03 -15.24 10.52
N GLY A 68 -19.84 -15.84 10.35
CA GLY A 68 -19.15 -16.64 11.37
C GLY A 68 -18.08 -15.89 12.16
N GLY A 69 -17.98 -14.56 12.04
CA GLY A 69 -16.96 -13.74 12.72
C GLY A 69 -15.56 -13.79 12.09
N GLY A 70 -15.45 -14.27 10.84
CA GLY A 70 -14.20 -14.30 10.08
C GLY A 70 -13.81 -12.94 9.46
N SER A 71 -12.61 -12.90 8.86
CA SER A 71 -12.17 -11.70 8.14
C SER A 71 -12.99 -11.46 6.87
N LEU A 72 -13.48 -10.23 6.70
CA LEU A 72 -14.20 -9.78 5.50
C LEU A 72 -13.28 -9.57 4.27
N THR A 73 -11.97 -9.49 4.49
CA THR A 73 -10.95 -9.22 3.46
C THR A 73 -10.16 -10.48 3.07
N GLY A 74 -10.52 -11.64 3.61
CA GLY A 74 -9.95 -12.94 3.26
C GLY A 74 -10.63 -13.61 2.07
N PRO A 75 -10.15 -14.78 1.63
CA PRO A 75 -10.68 -15.52 0.47
C PRO A 75 -12.10 -16.07 0.65
N LEU A 76 -12.69 -15.94 1.84
CA LEU A 76 -14.05 -16.41 2.16
C LEU A 76 -15.14 -15.38 1.80
N LYS A 77 -15.03 -14.75 0.63
CA LYS A 77 -16.18 -14.10 -0.03
C LYS A 77 -16.80 -15.08 -1.02
N ALA A 78 -17.63 -15.99 -0.51
CA ALA A 78 -18.63 -16.74 -1.25
C ALA A 78 -19.79 -17.00 -0.31
#